data_AF-A0A7C9N467-F1
#
_entry.id   AF-A0A7C9N467-F1
#
_cell.length_a   1.000
_cell.length_b   1.000
_cell.length_c   1.000
_cell.angle_alpha   90.00
_cell.angle_beta   90.00
_cell.angle_gamma   90.00
#
_symmetry.space_group_name_H-M   'P 1'
#
loop_
_entity.id
_entity.type
_entity.pdbx_description
1 polymer ?
#
loop_
_entity_poly.entity_id
_entity_poly.type
_entity_poly.pdbx_seq_one_letter_code
_entity_poly.pdbx_strand_id
1 'polypeptide(L)'
;MSGPGVEFLLANVLQGVADLSGVDGAALRLLDDTDRLRMVGATDEDGWVLERAGCSALSVPLIEGREVIGELTLYTHERHEWSRSEVEKGARLGELVVVALEAMAGGRTESSASGQVR
;
A
#
# COMPACT_ATOMS: atom_id res chain seq x y z
N MET A 1 3.01 5.93 -16.10
CA MET A 1 1.56 5.73 -15.91
C MET A 1 1.27 4.27 -16.17
N SER A 2 1.05 3.48 -15.11
CA SER A 2 0.70 2.06 -15.20
C SER A 2 -0.73 1.92 -15.76
N GLY A 3 -1.00 0.90 -16.57
CA GLY A 3 -2.36 0.68 -17.10
C GLY A 3 -3.39 0.34 -16.02
N PRO A 4 -4.70 0.37 -16.35
CA PRO A 4 -5.81 0.19 -15.40
C PRO A 4 -5.78 -1.13 -14.62
N GLY A 5 -5.04 -2.15 -15.08
CA GLY A 5 -4.90 -3.42 -14.37
C GLY A 5 -4.02 -3.36 -13.12
N VAL A 6 -3.01 -2.48 -13.08
CA VAL A 6 -2.10 -2.37 -11.91
C VAL A 6 -2.77 -1.65 -10.76
N GLU A 7 -3.54 -0.60 -11.04
CA GLU A 7 -4.32 0.12 -10.03
C GLU A 7 -5.37 -0.81 -9.41
N PHE A 8 -6.06 -1.60 -10.24
CA PHE A 8 -7.00 -2.60 -9.75
C PHE A 8 -6.33 -3.68 -8.88
N LEU A 9 -5.17 -4.18 -9.28
CA LEU A 9 -4.43 -5.16 -8.50
C LEU A 9 -3.95 -4.58 -7.16
N LEU A 10 -3.46 -3.34 -7.17
CA LEU A 10 -3.08 -2.63 -5.96
C LEU A 10 -4.26 -2.44 -5.00
N ALA A 11 -5.42 -2.01 -5.51
CA ALA A 11 -6.63 -1.89 -4.70
C ALA A 11 -7.01 -3.21 -4.02
N ASN A 12 -6.90 -4.34 -4.74
CA ASN A 12 -7.16 -5.67 -4.15
C ASN A 12 -6.15 -6.05 -3.05
N VAL A 13 -4.86 -5.71 -3.24
CA VAL A 13 -3.84 -5.91 -2.19
C VAL A 13 -4.18 -5.10 -0.95
N LEU A 14 -4.54 -3.83 -1.11
CA LEU A 14 -4.89 -2.95 0.00
C LEU A 14 -6.16 -3.42 0.72
N GLN A 15 -7.15 -3.92 -0.03
CA GLN A 15 -8.35 -4.51 0.57
C GLN A 15 -7.99 -5.75 1.40
N GLY A 16 -7.18 -6.66 0.88
CA GLY A 16 -6.73 -7.83 1.63
C GLY A 16 -5.94 -7.47 2.90
N VAL A 17 -5.15 -6.40 2.85
CA VAL A 17 -4.44 -5.85 4.02
C VAL A 17 -5.41 -5.31 5.06
N ALA A 18 -6.45 -4.57 4.65
CA ALA A 18 -7.48 -4.08 5.55
C ALA A 18 -8.23 -5.23 6.23
N ASP A 19 -8.65 -6.22 5.44
CA ASP A 19 -9.37 -7.41 5.94
C ASP A 19 -8.53 -8.22 6.95
N LEU A 20 -7.25 -8.45 6.66
CA LEU A 20 -6.33 -9.18 7.56
C LEU A 20 -6.00 -8.38 8.83
N SER A 21 -6.00 -7.06 8.73
CA SER A 21 -5.79 -6.17 9.87
C SER A 21 -7.03 -6.10 10.76
N GLY A 22 -8.22 -6.23 10.18
CA GLY A 22 -9.51 -6.03 10.84
C GLY A 22 -9.85 -4.54 11.00
N VAL A 23 -9.53 -3.73 9.99
CA VAL A 23 -9.71 -2.27 9.98
C VAL A 23 -10.65 -1.86 8.84
N ASP A 24 -11.14 -0.62 8.87
CA ASP A 24 -12.08 -0.13 7.86
C ASP A 24 -11.43 0.04 6.48
N GLY A 25 -10.15 0.42 6.46
CA GLY A 25 -9.44 0.53 5.19
C GLY A 25 -7.94 0.72 5.31
N ALA A 26 -7.32 0.78 4.13
CA ALA A 26 -5.89 0.99 3.97
C ALA A 26 -5.59 2.00 2.85
N ALA A 27 -4.51 2.76 3.02
CA ALA A 27 -3.98 3.67 2.02
C ALA A 27 -2.48 3.48 1.85
N LEU A 28 -2.00 3.72 0.64
CA LEU A 28 -0.60 3.56 0.27
C LEU A 28 -0.06 4.85 -0.33
N ARG A 29 1.04 5.31 0.25
CA ARG A 29 1.86 6.38 -0.29
C ARG A 29 3.26 5.88 -0.59
N LEU A 30 3.83 6.29 -1.71
CA LEU A 30 5.22 6.01 -2.07
C LEU A 30 6.00 7.32 -2.19
N LEU A 31 7.28 7.29 -1.88
CA LEU A 31 8.18 8.43 -2.10
C LEU A 31 8.40 8.61 -3.61
N ASP A 32 8.29 9.87 -4.06
CA ASP A 32 8.74 10.28 -5.39
C ASP A 32 10.25 10.62 -5.41
N ASP A 33 10.77 10.96 -6.58
CA ASP A 33 12.16 11.36 -6.80
C ASP A 33 12.58 12.64 -6.06
N THR A 34 11.62 13.35 -5.47
CA THR A 34 11.84 14.55 -4.65
C THR A 34 11.65 14.30 -3.15
N ASP A 35 11.63 13.03 -2.73
CA ASP A 35 11.44 12.60 -1.34
C ASP A 35 10.07 13.03 -0.77
N ARG A 36 9.04 13.08 -1.62
CA ARG A 36 7.68 13.41 -1.21
C ARG A 36 6.77 12.19 -1.30
N LEU A 37 6.00 11.96 -0.24
CA LEU A 37 4.98 10.93 -0.22
C LEU A 37 3.83 11.31 -1.18
N ARG A 38 3.56 10.43 -2.14
CA ARG A 38 2.45 10.54 -3.10
C ARG A 38 1.49 9.39 -2.92
N MET A 39 0.19 9.70 -2.88
CA MET A 39 -0.84 8.68 -2.83
C MET A 39 -0.86 7.87 -4.12
N VAL A 40 -0.79 6.55 -3.99
CA VAL A 40 -0.81 5.62 -5.13
C VAL A 40 -1.99 4.66 -5.09
N GLY A 41 -2.66 4.51 -3.94
CA GLY A 41 -3.86 3.70 -3.82
C GLY A 41 -4.51 3.81 -2.44
N ALA A 42 -5.80 3.56 -2.38
CA ALA A 42 -6.56 3.39 -1.15
C ALA A 42 -7.76 2.45 -1.38
N THR A 43 -8.29 1.88 -0.30
CA THR A 43 -9.47 1.00 -0.31
C THR A 43 -10.76 1.74 -0.66
N ASP A 44 -10.88 3.00 -0.24
CA ASP A 44 -12.05 3.85 -0.46
C ASP A 44 -11.68 5.34 -0.55
N GLU A 45 -12.69 6.20 -0.68
CA GLU A 45 -12.52 7.65 -0.74
C GLU A 45 -11.87 8.25 0.51
N ASP A 46 -12.17 7.73 1.71
CA ASP A 46 -11.65 8.24 2.98
C ASP A 46 -10.15 7.97 3.08
N GLY A 47 -9.69 6.83 2.59
CA GLY A 47 -8.26 6.54 2.44
C GLY A 47 -7.52 7.51 1.51
N TRP A 48 -8.18 8.07 0.49
CA TRP A 48 -7.58 9.10 -0.38
C TRP A 48 -7.46 10.46 0.31
N VAL A 49 -8.30 10.73 1.32
CA VAL A 49 -8.38 12.02 2.02
C VAL A 49 -8.14 11.92 3.53
N LEU A 50 -7.36 10.92 3.99
CA LEU A 50 -7.10 10.59 5.40
C LEU A 50 -7.02 11.78 6.37
N GLU A 51 -6.30 12.85 6.00
CA GLU A 51 -6.13 14.06 6.83
C GLU A 51 -7.45 14.79 7.13
N ARG A 52 -8.48 14.58 6.30
CA ARG A 52 -9.81 15.18 6.37
C ARG A 52 -10.88 14.20 6.87
N ALA A 53 -10.60 12.89 6.83
CA ALA A 53 -11.55 11.84 7.16
C ALA A 53 -11.81 11.67 8.67
N GLY A 54 -11.04 12.34 9.54
CA GLY A 54 -11.25 12.28 11.00
C GLY A 54 -11.02 10.89 11.61
N CYS A 55 -10.28 10.02 10.92
CA CYS A 55 -10.05 8.63 11.27
C CYS A 55 -8.95 8.45 12.32
N SER A 56 -8.97 7.30 13.02
CA SER A 56 -7.81 6.82 13.78
C SER A 56 -6.91 6.04 12.84
N ALA A 57 -5.65 6.43 12.71
CA ALA A 57 -4.72 5.87 11.74
C ALA A 57 -3.48 5.25 12.41
N LEU A 58 -3.00 4.16 11.84
CA LEU A 58 -1.72 3.53 12.11
C LEU A 58 -0.89 3.55 10.82
N SER A 59 0.16 4.37 10.82
CA SER A 59 1.13 4.44 9.74
C SER A 59 2.31 3.51 10.01
N VAL A 60 2.67 2.70 9.03
CA VAL A 60 3.87 1.87 9.06
C VAL A 60 4.78 2.20 7.86
N PRO A 61 6.10 2.34 8.07
CA PRO A 61 7.02 2.58 6.97
C PRO A 61 7.15 1.33 6.10
N LEU A 62 7.21 1.53 4.79
CA LEU A 62 7.57 0.50 3.83
C LEU A 62 9.07 0.56 3.58
N ILE A 63 9.77 -0.55 3.83
CA ILE A 63 11.23 -0.60 3.79
C ILE A 63 11.67 -1.62 2.74
N GLU A 64 12.49 -1.17 1.79
CA GLU A 64 13.19 -2.03 0.83
C GLU A 64 14.68 -2.03 1.18
N GLY A 65 15.19 -3.19 1.63
CA GLY A 65 16.55 -3.30 2.15
C GLY A 65 16.79 -2.46 3.41
N ARG A 66 17.29 -1.22 3.25
CA ARG A 66 17.51 -0.25 4.34
C ARG A 66 16.88 1.12 4.08
N GLU A 67 16.20 1.27 2.96
CA GLU A 67 15.60 2.54 2.55
C GLU A 67 14.10 2.50 2.77
N VAL A 68 13.54 3.61 3.27
CA VAL A 68 12.10 3.81 3.29
C VAL A 68 11.67 4.15 1.87
N ILE A 69 10.69 3.42 1.34
CA ILE A 69 10.14 3.65 -0.01
C ILE A 69 8.72 4.25 0.03
N GLY A 70 8.09 4.29 1.20
CA GLY A 70 6.73 4.76 1.36
C GLY A 70 6.13 4.47 2.73
N GLU A 71 4.81 4.56 2.79
CA GLU A 71 3.98 4.40 3.98
C GLU A 71 2.72 3.62 3.63
N LEU A 72 2.44 2.58 4.41
CA LEU A 72 1.13 1.95 4.48
C LEU A 72 0.40 2.55 5.68
N THR A 73 -0.80 3.06 5.46
CA THR A 73 -1.68 3.56 6.52
C THR A 73 -2.88 2.63 6.66
N LEU A 74 -3.11 2.12 7.86
CA LEU A 74 -4.33 1.42 8.26
C LEU A 74 -5.21 2.39 9.02
N TYR A 75 -6.52 2.40 8.76
CA TYR A 75 -7.41 3.34 9.46
C TYR A 75 -8.76 2.74 9.84
N THR A 76 -9.34 3.38 10.85
CA THR A 76 -10.70 3.14 11.32
C THR A 76 -11.46 4.46 11.38
N HIS A 77 -12.74 4.45 11.03
CA HIS A 77 -13.63 5.61 11.10
C HIS A 77 -13.99 5.96 12.55
N GLU A 78 -13.98 4.97 13.43
CA GLU A 78 -14.19 5.16 14.86
C GLU A 78 -12.87 5.48 15.59
N ARG A 79 -12.99 5.93 16.84
CA ARG A 79 -11.83 6.15 17.71
C ARG A 79 -11.22 4.79 18.06
N HIS A 80 -9.98 4.57 17.66
CA HIS A 80 -9.26 3.31 17.91
C HIS A 80 -7.92 3.56 18.57
N GLU A 81 -7.63 2.82 19.64
CA GLU A 81 -6.34 2.83 20.31
C GLU A 81 -5.56 1.58 19.89
N TRP A 82 -4.52 1.81 19.09
CA TRP A 82 -3.72 0.73 18.51
C TRP A 82 -2.88 0.04 19.57
N SER A 83 -3.10 -1.27 19.74
CA SER A 83 -2.25 -2.11 20.57
C SER A 83 -0.89 -2.36 19.94
N ARG A 84 0.08 -2.74 20.77
CA ARG A 84 1.40 -3.17 20.27
C ARG A 84 1.31 -4.33 19.27
N SER A 85 0.43 -5.29 19.52
CA SER A 85 0.23 -6.43 18.60
C SER A 85 -0.33 -6.00 17.24
N GLU A 86 -1.18 -4.97 17.19
CA GLU A 86 -1.68 -4.44 15.92
C GLU A 86 -0.60 -3.67 15.18
N VAL A 87 0.23 -2.91 15.88
CA VAL A 87 1.42 -2.25 15.30
C VAL A 87 2.37 -3.29 14.69
N GLU A 88 2.66 -4.37 15.42
CA GLU A 88 3.51 -5.46 14.94
C GLU A 88 2.90 -6.22 13.75
N LYS A 89 1.57 -6.40 13.74
CA LYS A 89 0.84 -6.97 12.59
C LYS A 89 0.93 -6.03 11.38
N GLY A 90 0.68 -4.74 11.57
CA GLY A 90 0.76 -3.72 10.53
C GLY A 90 2.13 -3.70 9.86
N ALA A 91 3.21 -3.76 10.65
CA ALA A 91 4.58 -3.82 10.12
C ALA A 91 4.80 -5.04 9.20
N ARG A 92 4.35 -6.24 9.61
CA ARG A 92 4.44 -7.45 8.79
C ARG A 92 3.60 -7.36 7.52
N LEU A 93 2.43 -6.72 7.58
CA LEU A 93 1.61 -6.47 6.39
C LEU A 93 2.29 -5.46 5.46
N GLY A 94 2.99 -4.46 6.01
CA GLY A 94 3.85 -3.55 5.26
C GLY A 94 4.94 -4.30 4.48
N GLU A 95 5.62 -5.25 5.11
CA GLU A 95 6.60 -6.13 4.44
C GLU A 95 5.97 -6.90 3.25
N LEU A 96 4.75 -7.42 3.42
CA LEU A 96 4.03 -8.10 2.33
C LEU A 96 3.63 -7.14 1.18
N VAL A 97 3.27 -5.89 1.51
CA VAL A 97 2.98 -4.86 0.51
C VAL A 97 4.21 -4.55 -0.33
N VAL A 98 5.41 -4.47 0.27
CA VAL A 98 6.67 -4.28 -0.48
C VAL A 98 6.85 -5.41 -1.50
N VAL A 99 6.72 -6.67 -1.09
CA VAL A 99 6.82 -7.83 -1.98
C VAL A 99 5.79 -7.76 -3.12
N ALA A 100 4.55 -7.34 -2.83
CA ALA A 100 3.53 -7.19 -3.86
C ALA A 100 3.87 -6.07 -4.87
N LEU A 101 4.41 -4.95 -4.40
CA LEU A 101 4.86 -3.84 -5.25
C LEU A 101 5.99 -4.27 -6.19
N GLU A 102 6.97 -5.02 -5.68
CA GLU A 102 8.05 -5.59 -6.49
C GLU A 102 7.52 -6.52 -7.59
N ALA A 103 6.60 -7.43 -7.24
CA ALA A 103 5.99 -8.34 -8.19
C ALA A 103 5.21 -7.61 -9.30
N MET A 104 4.45 -6.57 -8.92
CA MET A 104 3.72 -5.72 -9.87
C MET A 104 4.66 -4.91 -10.78
N ALA A 105 5.81 -4.48 -10.27
CA ALA A 105 6.82 -3.79 -11.06
C ALA A 105 7.56 -4.72 -12.03
N GLY A 106 7.89 -5.94 -11.59
CA GLY A 106 8.63 -6.95 -12.36
C GLY A 106 7.86 -7.58 -13.53
N GLY A 107 6.53 -7.68 -13.41
CA GLY A 107 5.66 -8.20 -14.50
C GLY A 107 5.69 -7.38 -15.80
N ARG A 108 6.26 -6.16 -15.78
CA ARG A 108 6.45 -5.32 -16.99
C ARG A 108 7.65 -5.74 -17.85
N THR A 109 8.64 -6.43 -17.27
CA THR A 109 9.91 -6.74 -17.94
C THR A 109 9.85 -8.02 -18.79
N GLU A 110 9.07 -9.02 -18.39
CA GLU A 110 8.99 -10.31 -19.11
C GLU A 110 8.05 -10.25 -20.33
N SER A 111 6.99 -9.42 -20.28
CA SER A 111 6.02 -9.30 -21.39
C SER A 111 6.63 -8.70 -22.67
N SER A 112 7.73 -7.96 -22.58
CA SER A 112 8.43 -7.39 -23.75
C SER A 112 9.40 -8.38 -24.43
N ALA A 113 9.78 -9.49 -23.77
CA ALA A 113 10.77 -10.43 -24.30
C ALA A 113 10.16 -11.61 -25.10
N SER A 114 8.86 -11.90 -24.92
CA SER A 114 8.20 -13.03 -25.61
C SER A 114 7.49 -12.66 -26.92
N GLY A 115 7.57 -11.41 -27.38
CA GLY A 115 6.92 -10.94 -28.61
C GLY A 115 7.70 -11.15 -29.91
N GLN A 116 8.87 -11.80 -29.89
CA GLN A 116 9.72 -11.93 -31.08
C GLN A 116 10.39 -13.30 -31.20
N VAL A 117 9.61 -14.38 -31.29
CA VAL A 117 10.05 -15.61 -31.97
C VAL A 117 8.91 -16.18 -32.82
N ARG A 118 9.00 -15.85 -34.12
CA ARG A 118 8.38 -16.45 -35.31
C ARG A 118 6.89 -16.25 -35.57
#